data_AF-A0AAW5F284-F1
#
_entry.id   AF-A0AAW5F284-F1
#
_cell.length_a   1.000
_cell.length_b   1.000
_cell.length_c   1.000
_cell.angle_alpha   90.00
_cell.angle_beta   90.00
_cell.angle_gamma   90.00
#
_symmetry.space_group_name_H-M   'P 1'
#
loop_
_entity.id
_entity.type
_entity.pdbx_description
1 polymer ?
#
loop_
_entity_poly.entity_id
_entity_poly.type
_entity_poly.pdbx_seq_one_letter_code
_entity_poly.pdbx_strand_id
1 'polypeptide(L)'
;MFNLEISGTKIVALYLPQYYETSYNDEWWGKGYTEWVACKAAKPLFRGHCQPRVPLNDWYYDLSLKYNIKKQIDLAKKYGIDGFAIYQYYSCGKKLLDVPTEMIRDNRDLDIPFFLFWANESWKKSWFGQDNTVVWAQEYGGKKEWKRQYEYCRKFFHDSRYMCIDEKPIYAIYNAWNFSRVDEFISYWNELAKADGFPEIYFIKAQGSRDNKSKGNFSAIVTREPNYTFSQEKIVQKIIRIIKTRVIEVINTYFLLPRGKGIVRMRVSYDIIWKQILSRRDMEGAFLGAFVDWDNSPRKSYNATVITGATPEKFGEYMCKLMKKAQELHSPVIVINAWNEWAEGAFLEPDKEYGTAYLEQISKFAERKSVYNGRTE
;
A
#
# COMPACT_ATOMS: atom_id res chain seq x y z
N MET A 1 12.89 -19.79 -3.82
CA MET A 1 12.64 -18.38 -3.48
C MET A 1 12.92 -17.53 -4.71
N PHE A 2 12.22 -16.42 -4.87
CA PHE A 2 12.44 -15.49 -5.97
C PHE A 2 13.47 -14.45 -5.51
N ASN A 3 14.74 -14.69 -5.84
CA ASN A 3 15.82 -13.79 -5.44
C ASN A 3 15.84 -12.55 -6.35
N LEU A 4 15.81 -11.36 -5.76
CA LEU A 4 15.96 -10.12 -6.49
C LEU A 4 17.42 -9.92 -6.86
N GLU A 5 17.72 -10.00 -8.15
CA GLU A 5 19.02 -9.56 -8.66
C GLU A 5 19.15 -8.03 -8.54
N ILE A 6 20.31 -7.56 -8.09
CA ILE A 6 20.67 -6.14 -7.95
C ILE A 6 20.74 -5.43 -9.33
N SER A 7 20.73 -6.20 -10.43
CA SER A 7 20.87 -5.71 -11.81
C SER A 7 19.63 -4.99 -12.37
N GLY A 8 18.46 -5.03 -11.71
CA GLY A 8 17.28 -4.31 -12.21
C GLY A 8 16.16 -4.08 -11.19
N THR A 9 15.73 -2.82 -11.09
CA THR A 9 14.60 -2.39 -10.25
C THR A 9 13.29 -3.12 -10.63
N LYS A 10 12.65 -3.75 -9.65
CA LYS A 10 11.32 -4.37 -9.80
C LYS A 10 10.20 -3.39 -9.48
N ILE A 11 9.04 -3.61 -10.08
CA ILE A 11 7.80 -2.87 -9.82
C ILE A 11 6.86 -3.79 -9.06
N VAL A 12 6.66 -3.50 -7.78
CA VAL A 12 5.75 -4.25 -6.90
C VAL A 12 4.56 -3.38 -6.54
N ALA A 13 3.36 -3.95 -6.49
CA ALA A 13 2.18 -3.23 -6.03
C ALA A 13 1.79 -3.66 -4.61
N LEU A 14 1.42 -2.70 -3.75
CA LEU A 14 0.77 -3.02 -2.49
C LEU A 14 -0.55 -3.73 -2.78
N TYR A 15 -0.83 -4.81 -2.05
CA TYR A 15 -2.03 -5.62 -2.26
C TYR A 15 -2.83 -5.68 -0.96
N LEU A 16 -4.04 -5.14 -1.00
CA LEU A 16 -4.98 -5.16 0.11
C LEU A 16 -5.78 -6.47 0.06
N PRO A 17 -5.63 -7.38 1.05
CA PRO A 17 -6.34 -8.65 1.07
C PRO A 17 -7.76 -8.48 1.63
N GLN A 18 -8.48 -7.42 1.25
CA GLN A 18 -9.86 -7.15 1.68
C GLN A 18 -10.86 -7.57 0.58
N TYR A 19 -12.07 -7.01 0.54
CA TYR A 19 -13.12 -7.27 -0.45
C TYR A 19 -13.78 -8.64 -0.33
N TYR A 20 -13.94 -9.13 0.89
CA TYR A 20 -14.81 -10.24 1.20
C TYR A 20 -15.45 -10.03 2.57
N GLU A 21 -16.57 -10.68 2.81
CA GLU A 21 -17.28 -10.58 4.08
C GLU A 21 -16.44 -11.25 5.18
N THR A 22 -16.30 -10.57 6.32
CA THR A 22 -15.67 -11.14 7.50
C THR A 22 -16.57 -10.87 8.68
N SER A 23 -16.65 -11.83 9.60
CA SER A 23 -17.43 -11.66 10.84
C SER A 23 -17.03 -10.40 11.61
N TYR A 24 -15.75 -10.04 11.52
CA TYR A 24 -15.20 -8.84 12.13
C TYR A 24 -15.71 -7.55 11.47
N ASN A 25 -15.71 -7.49 10.14
CA ASN A 25 -16.31 -6.35 9.44
C ASN A 25 -17.81 -6.24 9.73
N ASP A 26 -18.51 -7.37 9.74
CA ASP A 26 -19.95 -7.39 9.96
C ASP A 26 -20.35 -6.83 11.32
N GLU A 27 -19.57 -7.16 12.36
CA GLU A 27 -19.75 -6.66 13.72
C GLU A 27 -19.66 -5.12 13.78
N TRP A 28 -18.73 -4.52 13.04
CA TRP A 28 -18.43 -3.09 13.16
C TRP A 28 -19.09 -2.21 12.11
N TRP A 29 -19.38 -2.75 10.93
CA TRP A 29 -19.81 -2.01 9.75
C TRP A 29 -21.17 -2.46 9.21
N GLY A 30 -21.75 -3.49 9.80
CA GLY A 30 -23.01 -4.10 9.40
C GLY A 30 -22.80 -5.33 8.50
N LYS A 31 -23.76 -6.25 8.57
CA LYS A 31 -23.73 -7.54 7.86
C LYS A 31 -23.51 -7.36 6.35
N GLY A 32 -22.59 -8.14 5.79
CA GLY A 32 -22.24 -8.12 4.37
C GLY A 32 -21.26 -7.00 3.99
N TYR A 33 -20.62 -6.34 4.98
CA TYR A 33 -19.76 -5.21 4.67
C TYR A 33 -18.46 -5.64 4.00
N THR A 34 -18.20 -5.03 2.85
CA THR A 34 -16.90 -5.01 2.17
C THR A 34 -16.57 -3.58 1.78
N GLU A 35 -15.31 -3.32 1.40
CA GLU A 35 -14.92 -2.00 0.90
C GLU A 35 -15.72 -1.54 -0.33
N TRP A 36 -16.31 -2.47 -1.07
CA TRP A 36 -17.23 -2.14 -2.16
C TRP A 36 -18.48 -1.37 -1.70
N VAL A 37 -18.92 -1.54 -0.45
CA VAL A 37 -20.04 -0.77 0.11
C VAL A 37 -19.69 0.71 0.14
N ALA A 38 -18.51 1.08 0.66
CA ALA A 38 -18.05 2.46 0.68
C ALA A 38 -17.84 3.01 -0.74
N CYS A 39 -17.21 2.23 -1.64
CA CYS A 39 -16.99 2.64 -3.03
C CYS A 39 -18.31 2.90 -3.79
N LYS A 40 -19.31 2.03 -3.65
CA LYS A 40 -20.62 2.19 -4.30
C LYS A 40 -21.43 3.37 -3.73
N ALA A 41 -21.27 3.66 -2.44
CA ALA A 41 -21.96 4.76 -1.77
C ALA A 41 -21.34 6.15 -2.06
N ALA A 42 -20.11 6.20 -2.60
CA ALA A 42 -19.42 7.44 -2.91
C ALA A 42 -20.19 8.28 -3.94
N LYS A 43 -20.08 9.61 -3.82
CA LYS A 43 -20.76 10.58 -4.69
C LYS A 43 -19.78 11.69 -5.10
N PRO A 44 -19.98 12.34 -6.26
CA PRO A 44 -19.26 13.57 -6.57
C PRO A 44 -19.48 14.61 -5.47
N LEU A 45 -18.42 15.29 -5.03
CA LEU A 45 -18.47 16.27 -3.95
C LEU A 45 -18.22 17.70 -4.43
N PHE A 46 -17.73 17.83 -5.66
CA PHE A 46 -17.49 19.09 -6.37
C PHE A 46 -17.50 18.83 -7.88
N ARG A 47 -17.58 19.90 -8.69
CA ARG A 47 -17.58 19.78 -10.15
C ARG A 47 -16.30 19.11 -10.67
N GLY A 48 -16.45 18.07 -11.48
CA GLY A 48 -15.34 17.28 -12.01
C GLY A 48 -14.77 16.25 -11.03
N HIS A 49 -15.43 15.99 -9.90
CA HIS A 49 -15.06 14.90 -9.00
C HIS A 49 -15.53 13.55 -9.56
N CYS A 50 -14.59 12.66 -9.91
CA CYS A 50 -14.90 11.34 -10.44
C CYS A 50 -15.16 10.34 -9.30
N GLN A 51 -16.38 10.35 -8.76
CA GLN A 51 -16.89 9.35 -7.83
C GLN A 51 -18.37 9.05 -8.17
N PRO A 52 -18.87 7.83 -7.99
CA PRO A 52 -18.13 6.63 -7.59
C PRO A 52 -17.16 6.16 -8.68
N ARG A 53 -15.96 5.72 -8.30
CA ARG A 53 -15.07 4.95 -9.20
C ARG A 53 -15.60 3.52 -9.31
N VAL A 54 -15.82 3.05 -10.54
CA VAL A 54 -16.46 1.76 -10.82
C VAL A 54 -15.47 0.82 -11.51
N PRO A 55 -15.24 -0.41 -11.01
CA PRO A 55 -14.40 -1.40 -11.68
C PRO A 55 -14.86 -1.65 -13.12
N LEU A 56 -13.90 -1.86 -14.02
CA LEU A 56 -14.20 -2.18 -15.41
C LEU A 56 -15.06 -3.45 -15.47
N ASN A 57 -16.09 -3.44 -16.32
CA ASN A 57 -17.09 -4.51 -16.44
C ASN A 57 -17.85 -4.83 -15.13
N ASP A 58 -17.95 -3.86 -14.21
CA ASP A 58 -18.65 -4.02 -12.93
C ASP A 58 -18.10 -5.19 -12.09
N TRP A 59 -16.80 -5.47 -12.21
CA TRP A 59 -16.14 -6.57 -11.52
C TRP A 59 -15.88 -6.27 -10.03
N TYR A 60 -16.95 -6.16 -9.27
CA TYR A 60 -16.95 -6.09 -7.80
C TYR A 60 -16.69 -7.49 -7.22
N TYR A 61 -15.42 -7.87 -7.14
CA TYR A 61 -15.00 -9.24 -6.80
C TYR A 61 -15.06 -9.58 -5.29
N ASP A 62 -14.95 -10.87 -5.00
CA ASP A 62 -14.78 -11.43 -3.66
C ASP A 62 -13.40 -12.12 -3.57
N LEU A 63 -12.50 -11.65 -2.70
CA LEU A 63 -11.15 -12.22 -2.56
C LEU A 63 -11.09 -13.52 -1.74
N SER A 64 -12.20 -13.98 -1.17
CA SER A 64 -12.31 -15.35 -0.66
C SER A 64 -12.41 -16.39 -1.78
N LEU A 65 -12.59 -15.95 -3.03
CA LEU A 65 -12.67 -16.81 -4.21
C LEU A 65 -11.35 -16.81 -4.99
N LYS A 66 -10.70 -17.98 -5.07
CA LYS A 66 -9.42 -18.19 -5.78
C LYS A 66 -9.40 -17.64 -7.20
N TYR A 67 -10.51 -17.80 -7.93
CA TYR A 67 -10.65 -17.31 -9.30
C TYR A 67 -10.39 -15.80 -9.42
N ASN A 68 -10.85 -15.00 -8.45
CA ASN A 68 -10.68 -13.55 -8.50
C ASN A 68 -9.21 -13.16 -8.28
N ILE A 69 -8.55 -13.79 -7.30
CA ILE A 69 -7.11 -13.60 -7.08
C ILE A 69 -6.31 -14.00 -8.33
N LYS A 70 -6.65 -15.14 -8.96
CA LYS A 70 -5.99 -15.61 -10.18
C LYS A 70 -6.13 -14.59 -11.31
N LYS A 71 -7.34 -14.06 -11.53
CA LYS A 71 -7.59 -13.03 -12.55
C LYS A 71 -6.83 -11.73 -12.27
N GLN A 72 -6.68 -11.32 -11.01
CA GLN A 72 -5.83 -10.18 -10.63
C GLN A 72 -4.36 -10.44 -10.94
N ILE A 73 -3.84 -11.62 -10.58
CA ILE A 73 -2.47 -12.03 -10.87
C ILE A 73 -2.18 -12.05 -12.37
N ASP A 74 -3.07 -12.65 -13.16
CA ASP A 74 -2.89 -12.74 -14.61
C ASP A 74 -2.87 -11.35 -15.25
N LEU A 75 -3.72 -10.44 -14.75
CA LEU A 75 -3.71 -9.04 -15.18
C LEU A 75 -2.42 -8.30 -14.76
N ALA A 76 -1.98 -8.46 -13.51
CA ALA A 76 -0.77 -7.85 -12.99
C ALA A 76 0.46 -8.28 -13.82
N LYS A 77 0.59 -9.58 -14.09
CA LYS A 77 1.67 -10.14 -14.92
C LYS A 77 1.61 -9.64 -16.35
N LYS A 78 0.41 -9.62 -16.96
CA LYS A 78 0.21 -9.14 -18.33
C LYS A 78 0.78 -7.73 -18.54
N TYR A 79 0.63 -6.86 -17.54
CA TYR A 79 1.04 -5.46 -17.65
C TYR A 79 2.42 -5.15 -17.03
N GLY A 80 3.13 -6.16 -16.54
CA GLY A 80 4.52 -6.02 -16.08
C GLY A 80 4.68 -5.64 -14.60
N ILE A 81 3.70 -5.96 -13.76
CA ILE A 81 3.89 -5.94 -12.30
C ILE A 81 4.70 -7.19 -11.90
N ASP A 82 5.86 -6.95 -11.29
CA ASP A 82 6.82 -8.00 -10.94
C ASP A 82 6.39 -8.78 -9.68
N GLY A 83 5.52 -8.22 -8.83
CA GLY A 83 5.03 -8.91 -7.63
C GLY A 83 4.07 -8.10 -6.77
N PHE A 84 3.61 -8.71 -5.67
CA PHE A 84 2.76 -8.07 -4.67
C PHE A 84 3.42 -7.94 -3.29
N ALA A 85 3.26 -6.77 -2.69
CA ALA A 85 3.55 -6.51 -1.29
C ALA A 85 2.23 -6.62 -0.51
N ILE A 86 1.95 -7.81 0.02
CA ILE A 86 0.63 -8.16 0.56
C ILE A 86 0.52 -7.66 2.01
N TYR A 87 -0.48 -6.83 2.29
CA TYR A 87 -0.74 -6.43 3.67
C TYR A 87 -1.06 -7.66 4.53
N GLN A 88 -0.41 -7.75 5.69
CA GLN A 88 -0.66 -8.79 6.67
C GLN A 88 -1.13 -8.15 7.97
N TYR A 89 -2.32 -8.53 8.45
CA TYR A 89 -2.84 -8.09 9.74
C TYR A 89 -2.71 -9.23 10.76
N TYR A 90 -1.76 -9.06 11.68
CA TYR A 90 -1.45 -10.04 12.70
C TYR A 90 -1.14 -9.36 14.04
N SER A 91 -1.72 -9.88 15.13
CA SER A 91 -1.53 -9.39 16.50
C SER A 91 -1.54 -10.56 17.48
N CYS A 92 -0.36 -10.93 17.99
CA CYS A 92 -0.17 -11.95 19.02
C CYS A 92 -0.96 -13.28 18.80
N GLY A 93 -0.99 -13.77 17.57
CA GLY A 93 -1.67 -15.02 17.19
C GLY A 93 -3.09 -14.85 16.68
N LYS A 94 -3.64 -13.63 16.72
CA LYS A 94 -4.88 -13.26 16.04
C LYS A 94 -4.55 -12.77 14.63
N LYS A 95 -5.33 -13.22 13.65
CA LYS A 95 -5.24 -12.83 12.24
C LYS A 95 -6.50 -12.05 11.86
N LEU A 96 -6.36 -11.17 10.87
CA LEU A 96 -7.46 -10.49 10.22
C LEU A 96 -7.15 -10.39 8.72
N LEU A 97 -8.17 -10.48 7.88
CA LEU A 97 -8.04 -10.44 6.42
C LEU A 97 -7.05 -11.47 5.83
N ASP A 98 -6.86 -12.62 6.48
CA ASP A 98 -5.82 -13.58 6.12
C ASP A 98 -6.18 -14.51 4.95
N VAL A 99 -7.48 -14.67 4.62
CA VAL A 99 -7.95 -15.62 3.60
C VAL A 99 -7.24 -15.46 2.25
N PRO A 100 -7.14 -14.26 1.63
CA PRO A 100 -6.51 -14.12 0.32
C PRO A 100 -4.99 -14.41 0.39
N THR A 101 -4.35 -13.97 1.47
CA THR A 101 -2.91 -14.14 1.70
C THR A 101 -2.55 -15.62 1.89
N GLU A 102 -3.31 -16.36 2.70
CA GLU A 102 -3.12 -17.80 2.87
C GLU A 102 -3.48 -18.58 1.61
N MET A 103 -4.50 -18.14 0.86
CA MET A 103 -4.86 -18.75 -0.41
C MET A 103 -3.72 -18.66 -1.44
N ILE A 104 -3.05 -17.51 -1.54
CA ILE A 104 -1.85 -17.35 -2.38
C ILE A 104 -0.77 -18.34 -1.98
N ARG A 105 -0.47 -18.48 -0.68
CA ARG A 105 0.51 -19.45 -0.16
C ARG A 105 0.14 -20.89 -0.51
N ASP A 106 -1.11 -21.28 -0.29
CA ASP A 106 -1.55 -22.68 -0.38
C ASP A 106 -1.77 -23.15 -1.84
N ASN A 107 -1.88 -22.21 -2.79
CA ASN A 107 -2.17 -22.51 -4.18
C ASN A 107 -1.02 -22.03 -5.09
N ARG A 108 -0.17 -22.98 -5.53
CA ARG A 108 1.01 -22.68 -6.37
C ARG A 108 0.66 -22.12 -7.76
N ASP A 109 -0.54 -22.36 -8.26
CA ASP A 109 -1.04 -21.82 -9.53
C ASP A 109 -1.43 -20.32 -9.45
N LEU A 110 -1.55 -19.76 -8.24
CA LEU A 110 -1.57 -18.31 -8.00
C LEU A 110 -0.15 -17.73 -8.13
N ASP A 111 0.45 -17.95 -9.30
CA ASP A 111 1.87 -17.75 -9.56
C ASP A 111 2.25 -16.27 -9.76
N ILE A 112 2.50 -15.57 -8.66
CA ILE A 112 3.09 -14.23 -8.62
C ILE A 112 4.16 -14.16 -7.53
N PRO A 113 5.29 -13.47 -7.74
CA PRO A 113 6.20 -13.16 -6.65
C PRO A 113 5.53 -12.27 -5.60
N PHE A 114 5.82 -12.50 -4.31
CA PHE A 114 5.24 -11.69 -3.25
C PHE A 114 6.12 -11.61 -1.99
N PHE A 115 5.84 -10.62 -1.15
CA PHE A 115 6.32 -10.58 0.22
C PHE A 115 5.26 -10.00 1.16
N LEU A 116 5.43 -10.25 2.46
CA LEU A 116 4.50 -9.78 3.49
C LEU A 116 4.85 -8.37 3.97
N PHE A 117 3.82 -7.54 4.08
CA PHE A 117 3.88 -6.18 4.61
C PHE A 117 3.02 -6.10 5.87
N TRP A 118 3.63 -6.22 7.04
CA TRP A 118 2.92 -6.23 8.32
C TRP A 118 2.31 -4.87 8.63
N ALA A 119 0.99 -4.79 8.48
CA ALA A 119 0.16 -3.64 8.81
C ALA A 119 -0.07 -3.59 10.32
N ASN A 120 1.00 -3.33 11.07
CA ASN A 120 1.05 -3.39 12.54
C ASN A 120 0.42 -2.15 13.21
N GLU A 121 -0.82 -1.84 12.83
CA GLU A 121 -1.55 -0.72 13.39
C GLU A 121 -2.93 -1.13 13.89
N SER A 122 -3.35 -0.52 15.00
CA SER A 122 -4.69 -0.74 15.52
C SER A 122 -5.73 -0.19 14.54
N TRP A 123 -6.76 -0.98 14.26
CA TRP A 123 -7.89 -0.52 13.46
C TRP A 123 -8.79 0.35 14.31
N LYS A 124 -9.23 1.47 13.73
CA LYS A 124 -10.07 2.45 14.42
C LYS A 124 -11.26 2.85 13.57
N LYS A 125 -12.38 3.20 14.21
CA LYS A 125 -13.57 3.65 13.50
C LYS A 125 -13.35 4.90 12.63
N SER A 126 -12.39 5.74 13.02
CA SER A 126 -12.01 6.96 12.32
C SER A 126 -11.42 6.75 10.92
N TRP A 127 -11.05 5.51 10.59
CA TRP A 127 -10.67 5.14 9.22
C TRP A 127 -11.85 5.31 8.26
N PHE A 128 -13.06 5.08 8.76
CA PHE A 128 -14.34 5.27 8.07
C PHE A 128 -15.02 6.59 8.43
N GLY A 129 -14.23 7.59 8.86
CA GLY A 129 -14.73 8.93 9.17
C GLY A 129 -15.60 9.04 10.42
N GLN A 130 -15.66 7.98 11.23
CA GLN A 130 -16.39 7.95 12.50
C GLN A 130 -15.48 8.36 13.69
N ASP A 131 -15.85 7.97 14.92
CA ASP A 131 -15.11 8.28 16.14
C ASP A 131 -13.76 7.52 16.27
N ASN A 132 -13.01 7.78 17.33
CA ASN A 132 -11.68 7.19 17.54
C ASN A 132 -11.69 5.80 18.23
N THR A 133 -12.84 5.12 18.30
CA THR A 133 -12.96 3.79 18.91
C THR A 133 -12.00 2.82 18.22
N VAL A 134 -11.15 2.18 19.02
CA VAL A 134 -10.29 1.08 18.57
C VAL A 134 -11.16 -0.15 18.45
N VAL A 135 -11.23 -0.71 17.25
CA VAL A 135 -12.00 -1.93 16.99
C VAL A 135 -11.08 -3.15 17.12
N TRP A 136 -9.85 -3.07 16.60
CA TRP A 136 -8.85 -4.13 16.70
C TRP A 136 -7.54 -3.54 17.20
N ALA A 137 -7.11 -3.95 18.40
CA ALA A 137 -5.87 -3.46 18.99
C ALA A 137 -4.66 -4.22 18.43
N GLN A 138 -3.67 -3.48 17.96
CA GLN A 138 -2.36 -4.05 17.68
C GLN A 138 -1.58 -4.22 18.99
N GLU A 139 -1.21 -5.47 19.27
CA GLU A 139 -0.35 -5.86 20.36
C GLU A 139 0.92 -6.50 19.79
N TYR A 140 2.05 -6.28 20.46
CA TYR A 140 3.35 -6.79 20.01
C TYR A 140 3.84 -8.00 20.82
N GLY A 141 3.37 -8.20 22.05
CA GLY A 141 3.78 -9.31 22.91
C GLY A 141 5.29 -9.34 23.22
N GLY A 142 5.82 -10.53 23.48
CA GLY A 142 7.24 -10.77 23.69
C GLY A 142 7.76 -11.94 22.84
N LYS A 143 8.95 -12.48 23.20
CA LYS A 143 9.61 -13.55 22.42
C LYS A 143 8.69 -14.74 22.10
N LYS A 144 7.80 -15.14 23.00
CA LYS A 144 6.83 -16.23 22.75
C LYS A 144 5.90 -15.89 21.59
N GLU A 145 5.29 -14.71 21.59
CA GLU A 145 4.38 -14.24 20.54
C GLU A 145 5.14 -13.97 19.23
N TRP A 146 6.37 -13.45 19.32
CA TRP A 146 7.24 -13.22 18.16
C TRP A 146 7.63 -14.52 17.49
N LYS A 147 7.94 -15.57 18.27
CA LYS A 147 8.21 -16.92 17.73
C LYS A 147 6.99 -17.47 17.03
N ARG A 148 5.79 -17.36 17.63
CA ARG A 148 4.54 -17.80 17.00
C ARG A 148 4.26 -17.06 15.68
N GLN A 149 4.55 -15.76 15.62
CA GLN A 149 4.43 -14.97 14.39
C GLN A 149 5.46 -15.44 13.34
N TYR A 150 6.70 -15.71 13.74
CA TYR A 150 7.71 -16.26 12.85
C TYR A 150 7.29 -17.63 12.29
N GLU A 151 6.79 -18.54 13.14
CA GLU A 151 6.28 -19.86 12.74
C GLU A 151 5.11 -19.78 11.76
N TYR A 152 4.30 -18.71 11.85
CA TYR A 152 3.28 -18.41 10.86
C TYR A 152 3.90 -17.91 9.54
N CYS A 153 4.78 -16.91 9.62
CA CYS A 153 5.38 -16.27 8.44
C CYS A 153 6.36 -17.18 7.68
N ARG A 154 7.08 -18.09 8.36
CA ARG A 154 8.03 -19.01 7.71
C ARG A 154 7.38 -19.92 6.68
N LYS A 155 6.08 -20.24 6.85
CA LYS A 155 5.32 -21.00 5.85
C LYS A 155 5.24 -20.29 4.50
N PHE A 156 5.31 -18.96 4.52
CA PHE A 156 5.40 -18.12 3.32
C PHE A 156 6.84 -17.96 2.87
N PHE A 157 7.80 -17.80 3.78
CA PHE A 157 9.23 -17.62 3.44
C PHE A 157 9.80 -18.81 2.66
N HIS A 158 9.33 -20.02 2.94
CA HIS A 158 9.70 -21.24 2.19
C HIS A 158 8.99 -21.40 0.84
N ASP A 159 8.06 -20.50 0.48
CA ASP A 159 7.44 -20.52 -0.83
C ASP A 159 8.46 -20.13 -1.92
N SER A 160 8.47 -20.86 -3.03
CA SER A 160 9.41 -20.59 -4.12
C SER A 160 9.19 -19.21 -4.75
N ARG A 161 7.98 -18.65 -4.66
CA ARG A 161 7.60 -17.32 -5.15
C ARG A 161 7.88 -16.20 -4.15
N TYR A 162 8.22 -16.52 -2.90
CA TYR A 162 8.51 -15.49 -1.90
C TYR A 162 9.75 -14.70 -2.29
N MET A 163 9.66 -13.37 -2.23
CA MET A 163 10.73 -12.47 -2.68
C MET A 163 11.81 -12.34 -1.61
N CYS A 164 13.07 -12.42 -2.05
CA CYS A 164 14.26 -12.31 -1.21
C CYS A 164 15.27 -11.31 -1.79
N ILE A 165 16.14 -10.76 -0.94
CA ILE A 165 17.36 -10.04 -1.35
C ILE A 165 18.52 -10.73 -0.65
N ASP A 166 19.56 -11.11 -1.40
CA ASP A 166 20.71 -11.85 -0.87
C ASP A 166 20.29 -13.09 -0.07
N GLU A 167 19.30 -13.83 -0.60
CA GLU A 167 18.68 -15.02 0.02
C GLU A 167 17.93 -14.75 1.34
N LYS A 168 17.84 -13.50 1.79
CA LYS A 168 17.09 -13.09 2.98
C LYS A 168 15.63 -12.81 2.61
N PRO A 169 14.63 -13.51 3.22
CA PRO A 169 13.22 -13.23 2.99
C PRO A 169 12.86 -11.79 3.34
N ILE A 170 12.15 -11.10 2.44
CA ILE A 170 11.71 -9.72 2.69
C ILE A 170 10.55 -9.70 3.69
N TYR A 171 10.61 -8.83 4.70
CA TYR A 171 9.49 -8.59 5.60
C TYR A 171 9.38 -7.11 5.96
N ALA A 172 8.31 -6.45 5.52
CA ALA A 172 8.12 -5.02 5.75
C ALA A 172 7.27 -4.76 7.00
N ILE A 173 7.59 -3.70 7.76
CA ILE A 173 6.87 -3.28 8.97
C ILE A 173 6.32 -1.86 8.77
N TYR A 174 4.99 -1.71 8.87
CA TYR A 174 4.28 -0.49 8.49
C TYR A 174 4.44 0.69 9.45
N ASN A 175 4.36 0.46 10.76
CA ASN A 175 4.43 1.46 11.83
C ASN A 175 5.52 1.09 12.84
N ALA A 176 6.76 0.91 12.36
CA ALA A 176 7.90 0.52 13.20
C ALA A 176 8.13 1.46 14.41
N TRP A 177 7.87 2.76 14.27
CA TRP A 177 8.05 3.74 15.36
C TRP A 177 7.15 3.49 16.59
N ASN A 178 6.03 2.80 16.41
CA ASN A 178 5.09 2.46 17.47
C ASN A 178 5.47 1.16 18.21
N PHE A 179 6.49 0.43 17.71
CA PHE A 179 6.98 -0.79 18.33
C PHE A 179 8.24 -0.47 19.13
N SER A 180 8.10 -0.32 20.45
CA SER A 180 9.20 0.05 21.35
C SER A 180 10.37 -0.94 21.36
N ARG A 181 10.09 -2.23 21.18
CA ARG A 181 11.06 -3.34 21.23
C ARG A 181 11.39 -3.91 19.85
N VAL A 182 11.28 -3.08 18.80
CA VAL A 182 11.48 -3.52 17.42
C VAL A 182 12.88 -4.10 17.17
N ASP A 183 13.91 -3.56 17.81
CA ASP A 183 15.29 -4.06 17.69
C ASP A 183 15.45 -5.46 18.29
N GLU A 184 14.86 -5.71 19.47
CA GLU A 184 14.83 -7.03 20.08
C GLU A 184 14.06 -8.04 19.24
N PHE A 185 12.95 -7.60 18.63
CA PHE A 185 12.15 -8.40 17.70
C PHE A 185 12.98 -8.80 16.46
N ILE A 186 13.63 -7.82 15.82
CA ILE A 186 14.48 -8.04 14.63
C ILE A 186 15.61 -9.02 14.96
N SER A 187 16.33 -8.79 16.07
CA SER A 187 17.42 -9.68 16.51
C SER A 187 16.92 -11.10 16.71
N TYR A 188 15.81 -11.27 17.44
CA TYR A 188 15.26 -12.59 17.72
C TYR A 188 14.74 -13.29 16.46
N TRP A 189 14.10 -12.57 15.54
CA TRP A 189 13.68 -13.14 14.25
C TRP A 189 14.85 -13.53 13.37
N ASN A 190 15.97 -12.80 13.41
CA ASN A 190 17.19 -13.19 12.71
C ASN A 190 17.81 -14.46 13.31
N GLU A 191 17.76 -14.66 14.64
CA GLU A 191 18.14 -15.93 15.27
C GLU A 191 17.27 -17.09 14.78
N LEU A 192 15.94 -16.90 14.76
CA LEU A 192 15.01 -17.90 14.25
C LEU A 192 15.21 -18.20 12.76
N ALA A 193 15.49 -17.18 11.95
CA ALA A 193 15.77 -17.32 10.52
C ALA A 193 17.03 -18.12 10.25
N LYS A 194 18.11 -17.87 11.00
CA LYS A 194 19.34 -18.67 10.95
C LYS A 194 19.09 -20.13 11.30
N ALA A 195 18.31 -20.38 12.36
CA ALA A 195 17.91 -21.73 12.73
C ALA A 195 17.02 -22.41 11.68
N ASP A 196 16.33 -21.65 10.83
CA ASP A 196 15.48 -22.14 9.73
C ASP A 196 16.20 -22.24 8.38
N GLY A 197 17.52 -22.01 8.35
CA GLY A 197 18.35 -22.14 7.15
C GLY A 197 18.43 -20.90 6.26
N PHE A 198 17.85 -19.77 6.67
CA PHE A 198 18.04 -18.48 6.01
C PHE A 198 19.25 -17.73 6.59
N PRO A 199 19.94 -16.86 5.83
CA PRO A 199 20.98 -16.03 6.42
C PRO A 199 20.43 -15.14 7.54
N GLU A 200 19.39 -14.35 7.24
CA GLU A 200 18.64 -13.44 8.12
C GLU A 200 17.29 -13.10 7.44
N ILE A 201 16.47 -12.24 8.07
CA ILE A 201 15.32 -11.60 7.41
C ILE A 201 15.74 -10.22 6.88
N TYR A 202 15.33 -9.89 5.65
CA TYR A 202 15.51 -8.56 5.08
C TYR A 202 14.37 -7.65 5.54
N PHE A 203 14.58 -6.99 6.68
CA PHE A 203 13.56 -6.14 7.28
C PHE A 203 13.48 -4.78 6.60
N ILE A 204 12.28 -4.41 6.16
CA ILE A 204 12.01 -3.10 5.55
C ILE A 204 11.20 -2.24 6.52
N LYS A 205 11.68 -1.04 6.79
CA LYS A 205 10.93 -0.03 7.54
C LYS A 205 10.06 0.78 6.60
N ALA A 206 8.76 0.81 6.80
CA ALA A 206 7.91 1.72 6.07
C ALA A 206 7.98 3.13 6.66
N GLN A 207 8.38 4.11 5.85
CA GLN A 207 8.44 5.52 6.22
C GLN A 207 7.09 6.18 5.97
N GLY A 208 6.44 6.58 7.06
CA GLY A 208 5.16 7.28 7.05
C GLY A 208 5.24 8.63 7.78
N SER A 209 4.09 9.16 8.18
CA SER A 209 3.97 10.55 8.66
C SER A 209 4.51 10.85 10.05
N ARG A 210 4.86 9.81 10.83
CA ARG A 210 5.25 9.92 12.24
C ARG A 210 6.58 9.24 12.54
N ASP A 211 7.42 9.07 11.52
CA ASP A 211 8.63 8.28 11.67
C ASP A 211 9.75 9.01 12.43
N ASN A 212 10.41 8.28 13.34
CA ASN A 212 11.66 8.69 13.97
C ASN A 212 12.79 7.91 13.29
N LYS A 213 13.73 8.64 12.67
CA LYS A 213 14.84 8.06 11.90
C LYS A 213 15.77 7.15 12.74
N SER A 214 15.80 7.29 14.07
CA SER A 214 16.76 6.58 14.93
C SER A 214 16.32 5.23 15.49
N LYS A 215 15.12 4.73 15.15
CA LYS A 215 14.62 3.45 15.68
C LYS A 215 14.66 2.33 14.64
N GLY A 216 15.29 1.21 15.00
CA GLY A 216 15.27 -0.06 14.27
C GLY A 216 16.51 -0.35 13.42
N ASN A 217 17.16 -1.49 13.65
CA ASN A 217 18.21 -2.08 12.79
C ASN A 217 17.59 -2.71 11.53
N PHE A 218 16.99 -1.89 10.68
CA PHE A 218 16.37 -2.32 9.43
C PHE A 218 17.39 -2.44 8.29
N SER A 219 17.15 -3.38 7.37
CA SER A 219 17.97 -3.57 6.17
C SER A 219 17.74 -2.48 5.12
N ALA A 220 16.51 -1.97 5.03
CA ALA A 220 16.14 -0.88 4.12
C ALA A 220 14.93 -0.09 4.63
N ILE A 221 14.61 0.98 3.93
CA ILE A 221 13.37 1.75 4.10
C ILE A 221 12.53 1.69 2.82
N VAL A 222 11.21 1.84 2.95
CA VAL A 222 10.29 2.11 1.84
C VAL A 222 9.47 3.36 2.14
N THR A 223 9.42 4.32 1.21
CA THR A 223 8.56 5.50 1.38
C THR A 223 7.10 5.16 1.09
N ARG A 224 6.17 5.50 1.99
CA ARG A 224 4.73 5.24 1.79
C ARG A 224 4.04 6.41 1.12
N GLU A 225 4.02 6.44 -0.20
CA GLU A 225 3.41 7.54 -0.94
C GLU A 225 1.88 7.40 -1.11
N PRO A 226 1.13 8.52 -1.12
CA PRO A 226 1.57 9.92 -0.95
C PRO A 226 1.68 10.37 0.52
N ASN A 227 1.33 9.49 1.48
CA ASN A 227 1.23 9.83 2.90
C ASN A 227 2.54 10.33 3.52
N TYR A 228 3.68 9.77 3.11
CA TYR A 228 5.00 10.23 3.52
C TYR A 228 5.23 11.66 3.02
N THR A 229 4.98 11.95 1.73
CA THR A 229 5.10 13.31 1.20
C THR A 229 4.21 14.32 1.94
N PHE A 230 2.96 13.98 2.24
CA PHE A 230 2.06 14.86 3.02
C PHE A 230 2.60 15.21 4.42
N SER A 231 3.51 14.40 4.97
CA SER A 231 4.10 14.64 6.28
C SER A 231 5.35 15.51 6.24
N GLN A 232 5.97 15.65 5.07
CA GLN A 232 7.19 16.42 4.84
C GLN A 232 6.92 17.87 4.45
N GLU A 233 5.68 18.34 4.60
CA GLU A 233 5.31 19.73 4.34
C GLU A 233 6.15 20.71 5.18
N LYS A 234 6.57 21.83 4.57
CA LYS A 234 7.26 22.90 5.29
C LYS A 234 6.34 23.49 6.36
N ILE A 235 6.91 23.93 7.49
CA ILE A 235 6.17 24.46 8.66
C ILE A 235 5.15 25.53 8.25
N VAL A 236 5.54 26.48 7.40
CA VAL A 236 4.65 27.55 6.91
C VAL A 236 3.46 26.98 6.14
N GLN A 237 3.69 26.03 5.23
CA GLN A 237 2.62 25.38 4.45
C GLN A 237 1.67 24.60 5.38
N LYS A 238 2.23 23.90 6.37
CA LYS A 238 1.46 23.19 7.38
C LYS A 238 0.56 24.13 8.20
N ILE A 239 1.06 25.30 8.61
CA ILE A 239 0.26 26.31 9.33
C ILE A 239 -0.89 26.82 8.46
N ILE A 240 -0.59 27.24 7.23
CA ILE A 240 -1.61 27.73 6.27
C ILE A 240 -2.68 26.66 6.04
N ARG A 241 -2.26 25.41 5.85
CA ARG A 241 -3.17 24.27 5.70
C ARG A 241 -4.07 24.11 6.93
N ILE A 242 -3.51 24.09 8.14
CA ILE A 242 -4.27 23.92 9.40
C ILE A 242 -5.34 25.01 9.54
N ILE A 243 -4.98 26.27 9.27
CA ILE A 243 -5.92 27.39 9.33
C ILE A 243 -7.04 27.19 8.31
N LYS A 244 -6.68 26.90 7.05
CA LYS A 244 -7.66 26.66 5.98
C LYS A 244 -8.59 25.49 6.31
N THR A 245 -8.07 24.38 6.82
CA THR A 245 -8.90 23.22 7.19
C THR A 245 -9.85 23.55 8.32
N ARG A 246 -9.42 24.30 9.33
CA ARG A 246 -10.31 24.74 10.43
C ARG A 246 -11.44 25.66 9.94
N VAL A 247 -11.13 26.59 9.04
CA VAL A 247 -12.14 27.47 8.43
C VAL A 247 -13.15 26.63 7.64
N ILE A 248 -12.69 25.68 6.82
CA ILE A 248 -13.57 24.77 6.08
C ILE A 248 -14.44 23.93 7.03
N GLU A 249 -13.87 23.41 8.12
CA GLU A 249 -14.61 22.63 9.12
C GLU A 249 -15.74 23.44 9.76
N VAL A 250 -15.47 24.70 10.14
CA VAL A 250 -16.50 25.62 10.67
C VAL A 250 -17.58 25.89 9.62
N ILE A 251 -17.19 26.23 8.39
CA ILE A 251 -18.14 26.50 7.30
C ILE A 251 -19.02 25.27 7.01
N ASN A 252 -18.42 24.10 6.91
CA ASN A 252 -19.13 22.85 6.68
C ASN A 252 -20.13 22.57 7.79
N THR A 253 -19.66 22.58 9.05
CA THR A 253 -20.46 22.19 10.22
C THR A 253 -21.68 23.09 10.40
N TYR A 254 -21.50 24.41 10.34
CA TYR A 254 -22.56 25.34 10.70
C TYR A 254 -23.40 25.83 9.52
N PHE A 255 -22.92 25.73 8.27
CA PHE A 255 -23.60 26.36 7.13
C PHE A 255 -23.91 25.43 5.96
N LEU A 256 -23.03 24.48 5.63
CA LEU A 256 -23.18 23.69 4.41
C LEU A 256 -23.81 22.32 4.66
N LEU A 257 -23.32 21.58 5.66
CA LEU A 257 -23.79 20.22 5.95
C LEU A 257 -25.28 20.17 6.32
N PRO A 258 -25.84 21.13 7.11
CA PRO A 258 -27.29 21.17 7.35
C PRO A 258 -28.13 21.34 6.07
N ARG A 259 -27.51 21.80 4.97
CA ARG A 259 -28.14 21.97 3.66
C ARG A 259 -27.78 20.86 2.67
N GLY A 260 -27.17 19.77 3.15
CA GLY A 260 -26.72 18.64 2.33
C GLY A 260 -25.57 18.98 1.37
N LYS A 261 -24.81 20.04 1.64
CA LYS A 261 -23.65 20.47 0.84
C LYS A 261 -22.37 20.45 1.68
N GLY A 262 -21.22 20.60 1.05
CA GLY A 262 -19.96 20.74 1.76
C GLY A 262 -18.80 21.11 0.86
N ILE A 263 -17.70 21.52 1.49
CA ILE A 263 -16.41 21.75 0.87
C ILE A 263 -15.49 20.63 1.33
N VAL A 264 -14.83 19.96 0.39
CA VAL A 264 -13.85 18.92 0.72
C VAL A 264 -12.71 19.54 1.52
N ARG A 265 -12.38 18.91 2.66
CA ARG A 265 -11.40 19.38 3.65
C ARG A 265 -10.06 19.71 3.02
N MET A 266 -9.54 18.82 2.17
CA MET A 266 -8.26 19.04 1.51
C MET A 266 -8.29 18.61 0.05
N ARG A 267 -7.89 19.54 -0.83
CA ARG A 267 -7.62 19.26 -2.25
C ARG A 267 -6.16 19.58 -2.53
N VAL A 268 -5.43 18.64 -3.14
CA VAL A 268 -4.00 18.77 -3.40
C VAL A 268 -3.72 18.51 -4.88
N SER A 269 -2.75 19.21 -5.47
CA SER A 269 -2.35 18.96 -6.86
C SER A 269 -1.45 17.72 -6.95
N TYR A 270 -1.77 16.83 -7.89
CA TYR A 270 -0.99 15.65 -8.20
C TYR A 270 0.47 15.98 -8.54
N ASP A 271 0.67 17.01 -9.37
CA ASP A 271 2.00 17.42 -9.85
C ASP A 271 2.88 17.97 -8.71
N ILE A 272 2.28 18.63 -7.71
CA ILE A 272 3.02 19.15 -6.55
C ILE A 272 3.60 17.98 -5.73
N ILE A 273 2.79 16.94 -5.50
CA ILE A 273 3.22 15.77 -4.73
C ILE A 273 4.33 15.02 -5.48
N TRP A 274 4.14 14.74 -6.76
CA TRP A 274 5.16 14.06 -7.56
C TRP A 274 6.47 14.84 -7.69
N LYS A 275 6.41 16.16 -7.86
CA LYS A 275 7.62 17.00 -7.85
C LYS A 275 8.37 16.89 -6.52
N GLN A 276 7.67 16.85 -5.39
CA GLN A 276 8.28 16.66 -4.09
C GLN A 276 8.93 15.28 -3.94
N ILE A 277 8.23 14.21 -4.34
CA ILE A 277 8.77 12.82 -4.35
C ILE A 277 10.07 12.75 -5.16
N LEU A 278 10.05 13.29 -6.38
CA LEU A 278 11.21 13.25 -7.28
C LEU A 278 12.38 14.09 -6.76
N SER A 279 12.12 15.26 -6.17
CA SER A 279 13.15 16.15 -5.60
C SER A 279 13.75 15.67 -4.28
N ARG A 280 13.12 14.69 -3.60
CA ARG A 280 13.59 14.22 -2.30
C ARG A 280 14.95 13.53 -2.44
N ARG A 281 15.83 13.75 -1.48
CA ARG A 281 17.04 12.93 -1.33
C ARG A 281 16.69 11.64 -0.59
N ASP A 282 16.81 10.52 -1.29
CA ASP A 282 16.62 9.18 -0.73
C ASP A 282 17.99 8.49 -0.58
N MET A 283 18.04 7.43 0.23
CA MET A 283 19.27 6.67 0.45
C MET A 283 19.49 5.67 -0.69
N GLU A 284 20.75 5.37 -0.99
CA GLU A 284 21.11 4.26 -1.88
C GLU A 284 20.56 2.93 -1.33
N GLY A 285 20.07 2.06 -2.21
CA GLY A 285 19.43 0.79 -1.86
C GLY A 285 18.04 0.90 -1.22
N ALA A 286 17.51 2.11 -1.00
CA ALA A 286 16.15 2.30 -0.48
C ALA A 286 15.09 1.83 -1.49
N PHE A 287 13.97 1.32 -0.98
CA PHE A 287 12.79 1.04 -1.79
C PHE A 287 12.04 2.35 -2.01
N LEU A 288 11.71 2.66 -3.27
CA LEU A 288 11.04 3.91 -3.60
C LEU A 288 9.53 3.73 -3.69
N GLY A 289 8.77 4.56 -3.00
CA GLY A 289 7.31 4.59 -3.10
C GLY A 289 6.81 5.36 -4.33
N ALA A 290 5.75 4.84 -4.93
CA ALA A 290 4.95 5.50 -5.95
C ALA A 290 3.47 5.42 -5.56
N PHE A 291 2.61 6.24 -6.17
CA PHE A 291 1.17 6.16 -5.98
C PHE A 291 0.43 6.47 -7.29
N VAL A 292 -0.78 5.91 -7.46
CA VAL A 292 -1.58 6.10 -8.68
C VAL A 292 -2.37 7.41 -8.62
N ASP A 293 -3.21 7.53 -7.59
CA ASP A 293 -4.02 8.68 -7.23
C ASP A 293 -4.33 8.60 -5.73
N TRP A 294 -5.07 9.56 -5.18
CA TRP A 294 -5.56 9.50 -3.80
C TRP A 294 -6.86 10.26 -3.60
N ASP A 295 -7.91 9.55 -3.24
CA ASP A 295 -9.21 10.07 -2.86
C ASP A 295 -9.87 9.14 -1.83
N ASN A 296 -9.86 9.56 -0.56
CA ASN A 296 -10.52 8.82 0.53
C ASN A 296 -11.94 9.32 0.86
N SER A 297 -12.58 10.03 -0.08
CA SER A 297 -13.98 10.45 0.04
C SER A 297 -15.01 9.32 0.12
N PRO A 298 -14.78 8.10 -0.43
CA PRO A 298 -15.68 6.97 -0.18
C PRO A 298 -15.87 6.68 1.32
N ARG A 299 -14.80 6.82 2.11
CA ARG A 299 -14.81 6.60 3.57
C ARG A 299 -15.11 7.86 4.37
N LYS A 300 -14.82 9.06 3.85
CA LYS A 300 -14.77 10.30 4.66
C LYS A 300 -15.63 11.45 4.17
N SER A 301 -16.31 11.32 3.02
CA SER A 301 -17.14 12.37 2.43
C SER A 301 -16.39 13.73 2.40
N TYR A 302 -17.01 14.83 2.84
CA TYR A 302 -16.38 16.15 2.87
C TYR A 302 -15.17 16.29 3.79
N ASN A 303 -14.92 15.34 4.72
CA ASN A 303 -13.70 15.32 5.54
C ASN A 303 -12.49 14.69 4.82
N ALA A 304 -12.64 14.37 3.54
CA ALA A 304 -11.63 13.70 2.74
C ALA A 304 -10.42 14.57 2.38
N THR A 305 -9.39 13.87 1.90
CA THR A 305 -8.28 14.41 1.14
C THR A 305 -8.37 13.87 -0.27
N VAL A 306 -8.41 14.77 -1.24
CA VAL A 306 -8.56 14.44 -2.66
C VAL A 306 -7.41 15.04 -3.44
N ILE A 307 -6.61 14.21 -4.08
CA ILE A 307 -5.63 14.64 -5.06
C ILE A 307 -6.36 14.97 -6.37
N THR A 308 -5.89 15.99 -7.07
CA THR A 308 -6.52 16.53 -8.27
C THR A 308 -5.51 16.65 -9.40
N GLY A 309 -5.97 16.33 -10.61
CA GLY A 309 -5.16 16.39 -11.83
C GLY A 309 -4.29 15.16 -12.08
N ALA A 310 -4.58 14.03 -11.42
CA ALA A 310 -4.03 12.72 -11.77
C ALA A 310 -4.60 12.26 -13.12
N THR A 311 -3.75 11.76 -14.00
CA THR A 311 -4.13 11.09 -15.26
C THR A 311 -3.16 9.95 -15.53
N PRO A 312 -3.51 8.96 -16.36
CA PRO A 312 -2.59 7.91 -16.78
C PRO A 312 -1.28 8.49 -17.37
N GLU A 313 -1.35 9.48 -18.26
CA GLU A 313 -0.18 10.04 -18.94
C GLU A 313 0.82 10.62 -17.92
N LYS A 314 0.33 11.42 -16.98
CA LYS A 314 1.17 12.00 -15.92
C LYS A 314 1.76 10.92 -15.01
N PHE A 315 0.97 9.89 -14.67
CA PHE A 315 1.47 8.75 -13.93
C PHE A 315 2.63 8.07 -14.66
N GLY A 316 2.50 7.80 -15.96
CA GLY A 316 3.58 7.25 -16.79
C GLY A 316 4.82 8.15 -16.83
N GLU A 317 4.65 9.45 -17.02
CA GLU A 317 5.76 10.41 -17.02
C GLU A 317 6.52 10.45 -15.68
N TYR A 318 5.79 10.48 -14.56
CA TYR A 318 6.41 10.51 -13.24
C TYR A 318 7.03 9.19 -12.85
N MET A 319 6.40 8.06 -13.18
CA MET A 319 6.98 6.73 -13.02
C MET A 319 8.28 6.58 -13.81
N CYS A 320 8.36 7.15 -15.03
CA CYS A 320 9.58 7.13 -15.83
C CYS A 320 10.73 7.89 -15.13
N LYS A 321 10.44 9.05 -14.54
CA LYS A 321 11.43 9.83 -13.77
C LYS A 321 11.82 9.10 -12.48
N LEU A 322 10.86 8.48 -11.79
CA LEU A 322 11.13 7.70 -10.59
C LEU A 322 11.98 6.46 -10.90
N MET A 323 11.75 5.79 -12.03
CA MET A 323 12.54 4.65 -12.48
C MET A 323 14.01 5.03 -12.72
N LYS A 324 14.27 6.18 -13.36
CA LYS A 324 15.64 6.69 -13.53
C LYS A 324 16.32 6.93 -12.18
N LYS A 325 15.62 7.60 -11.27
CA LYS A 325 16.09 7.82 -9.89
C LYS A 325 16.32 6.50 -9.14
N ALA A 326 15.46 5.50 -9.35
CA ALA A 326 15.60 4.19 -8.74
C ALA A 326 16.89 3.49 -9.23
N GLN A 327 17.18 3.55 -10.53
CA GLN A 327 18.40 3.02 -11.11
C GLN A 327 19.65 3.71 -10.57
N GLU A 328 19.64 5.05 -10.49
CA GLU A 328 20.76 5.84 -9.92
C GLU A 328 21.04 5.51 -8.46
N LEU A 329 19.99 5.17 -7.69
CA LEU A 329 20.10 4.82 -6.27
C LEU A 329 20.26 3.32 -6.04
N HIS A 330 20.43 2.51 -7.08
CA HIS A 330 20.43 1.04 -6.99
C HIS A 330 19.24 0.50 -6.18
N SER A 331 18.08 1.15 -6.31
CA SER A 331 16.85 0.77 -5.63
C SER A 331 16.37 -0.58 -6.17
N PRO A 332 16.22 -1.60 -5.32
CA PRO A 332 15.84 -2.93 -5.79
C PRO A 332 14.36 -2.97 -6.22
N VAL A 333 13.51 -2.12 -5.62
CA VAL A 333 12.06 -2.15 -5.84
C VAL A 333 11.46 -0.75 -5.79
N ILE A 334 10.59 -0.46 -6.75
CA ILE A 334 9.56 0.58 -6.65
C ILE A 334 8.27 -0.07 -6.15
N VAL A 335 7.73 0.44 -5.05
CA VAL A 335 6.48 -0.03 -4.45
C VAL A 335 5.35 0.96 -4.80
N ILE A 336 4.41 0.52 -5.64
CA ILE A 336 3.24 1.30 -6.04
C ILE A 336 2.12 1.12 -5.01
N ASN A 337 1.59 2.22 -4.50
CA ASN A 337 0.34 2.29 -3.76
C ASN A 337 -0.82 2.60 -4.72
N ALA A 338 -1.63 1.62 -5.10
CA ALA A 338 -1.60 0.17 -4.82
C ALA A 338 -2.16 -0.60 -6.01
N TRP A 339 -2.23 -1.93 -5.91
CA TRP A 339 -3.01 -2.75 -6.83
C TRP A 339 -4.50 -2.40 -6.72
N ASN A 340 -5.06 -2.48 -5.50
CA ASN A 340 -6.51 -2.50 -5.27
C ASN A 340 -7.00 -1.68 -4.07
N GLU A 341 -6.42 -0.53 -3.73
CA GLU A 341 -6.96 0.37 -2.67
C GLU A 341 -8.09 1.28 -3.21
N TRP A 342 -9.23 0.69 -3.58
CA TRP A 342 -10.37 1.37 -4.21
C TRP A 342 -10.97 2.49 -3.35
N ALA A 343 -11.13 2.27 -2.05
CA ALA A 343 -11.75 3.24 -1.16
C ALA A 343 -10.82 4.42 -0.79
N GLU A 344 -9.55 4.37 -1.21
CA GLU A 344 -8.62 5.49 -1.19
C GLU A 344 -8.27 6.02 -2.58
N GLY A 345 -8.90 5.50 -3.64
CA GLY A 345 -8.62 5.89 -5.03
C GLY A 345 -7.22 5.49 -5.53
N ALA A 346 -6.44 4.76 -4.72
CA ALA A 346 -5.06 4.42 -4.98
C ALA A 346 -4.95 3.02 -5.60
N PHE A 347 -5.58 2.78 -6.75
CA PHE A 347 -5.63 1.45 -7.38
C PHE A 347 -5.10 1.49 -8.82
N LEU A 348 -4.40 0.43 -9.22
CA LEU A 348 -3.98 0.17 -10.60
C LEU A 348 -5.03 -0.62 -11.38
N GLU A 349 -5.95 -1.30 -10.68
CA GLU A 349 -6.99 -2.10 -11.32
C GLU A 349 -7.82 -1.29 -12.33
N PRO A 350 -8.25 -1.90 -13.45
CA PRO A 350 -9.03 -1.20 -14.45
C PRO A 350 -10.38 -0.71 -13.93
N ASP A 351 -10.74 0.50 -14.31
CA ASP A 351 -12.03 1.11 -14.02
C ASP A 351 -12.75 1.55 -15.29
N LYS A 352 -14.00 2.02 -15.16
CA LYS A 352 -14.79 2.51 -16.30
C LYS A 352 -14.30 3.84 -16.86
N GLU A 353 -13.53 4.62 -16.09
CA GLU A 353 -13.06 5.94 -16.51
C GLU A 353 -11.83 5.84 -17.42
N TYR A 354 -10.84 5.05 -17.02
CA TYR A 354 -9.54 4.95 -17.68
C TYR A 354 -9.27 3.56 -18.27
N GLY A 355 -10.14 2.57 -18.06
CA GLY A 355 -9.93 1.22 -18.54
C GLY A 355 -8.58 0.68 -18.06
N THR A 356 -7.75 0.22 -18.99
CA THR A 356 -6.40 -0.30 -18.70
C THR A 356 -5.29 0.76 -18.79
N ALA A 357 -5.61 2.04 -18.99
CA ALA A 357 -4.62 3.05 -19.36
C ALA A 357 -3.50 3.22 -18.32
N TYR A 358 -3.78 3.12 -17.01
CA TYR A 358 -2.74 3.15 -15.97
C TYR A 358 -1.79 1.95 -16.05
N LEU A 359 -2.31 0.76 -16.30
CA LEU A 359 -1.52 -0.46 -16.47
C LEU A 359 -0.69 -0.40 -17.76
N GLU A 360 -1.22 0.17 -18.84
CA GLU A 360 -0.50 0.39 -20.09
C GLU A 360 0.72 1.31 -19.90
N GLN A 361 0.65 2.28 -18.99
CA GLN A 361 1.84 3.06 -18.65
C GLN A 361 2.93 2.21 -17.99
N ILE A 362 2.55 1.21 -17.18
CA ILE A 362 3.50 0.30 -16.56
C ILE A 362 4.17 -0.61 -17.61
N SER A 363 3.41 -1.11 -18.58
CA SER A 363 3.92 -2.00 -19.62
C SER A 363 5.03 -1.37 -20.45
N LYS A 364 5.01 -0.04 -20.63
CA LYS A 364 6.10 0.71 -21.27
C LYS A 364 7.46 0.54 -20.58
N PHE A 365 7.48 0.20 -19.28
CA PHE A 365 8.72 -0.13 -18.56
C PHE A 365 9.09 -1.60 -18.69
N ALA A 366 8.11 -2.50 -18.74
CA ALA A 366 8.35 -3.93 -18.89
C ALA A 366 8.91 -4.28 -20.28
N GLU A 367 8.38 -3.67 -21.35
CA GLU A 367 8.89 -3.86 -22.72
C GLU A 367 10.36 -3.41 -22.87
N ARG A 368 10.77 -2.39 -22.11
CA ARG A 368 12.18 -1.93 -22.08
C ARG A 368 13.10 -2.95 -21.42
N LYS A 369 12.62 -3.73 -20.44
CA LYS A 369 13.39 -4.84 -19.83
C LYS A 369 13.65 -5.96 -20.86
N SER A 370 12.68 -6.29 -21.72
CA SER A 370 12.86 -7.31 -22.76
C SER A 370 13.81 -6.89 -23.89
N VAL A 371 13.85 -5.61 -24.26
CA VAL A 371 14.74 -5.11 -25.32
C VAL A 371 16.20 -5.03 -24.87
N TYR A 372 16.47 -4.72 -23.59
CA TYR A 372 17.83 -4.71 -23.06
C TYR A 372 18.43 -6.10 -22.88
N ASN A 373 17.60 -7.10 -22.52
CA ASN A 373 18.05 -8.50 -22.39
C ASN A 373 18.26 -9.21 -23.74
N GLY A 374 17.83 -8.60 -24.86
CA GLY A 374 18.03 -9.11 -26.22
C GLY A 374 19.30 -8.62 -26.91
N ARG A 375 20.19 -7.89 -26.22
CA ARG A 375 21.50 -7.45 -26.73
C ARG A 375 22.63 -7.99 -25.86
N THR A 376 22.81 -9.30 -25.91
CA THR A 376 24.10 -9.94 -25.62
C THR A 376 24.29 -11.04 -26.67
N GLU A 377 24.97 -10.68 -27.76
CA GLU A 377 25.81 -11.60 -28.53
C GLU A 377 27.26 -11.30 -28.20
#